data_AF-A0A3P7EFK6-F1
#
_entry.id   AF-A0A3P7EFK6-F1
#
_cell.length_a   1.000
_cell.length_b   1.000
_cell.length_c   1.000
_cell.angle_alpha   90.00
_cell.angle_beta   90.00
_cell.angle_gamma   90.00
#
_symmetry.space_group_name_H-M   'P 1'
#
loop_
_entity.id
_entity.type
_entity.pdbx_description
1 polymer ?
#
loop_
_entity_poly.entity_id
_entity_poly.type
_entity_poly.pdbx_seq_one_letter_code
_entity_poly.pdbx_strand_id
1 'polypeptide(L)'
;MKANFINSDGSAESYLKCGTIAGVYPTIDFGPTTRQNVEAYFAIQRHYAPHGPLVNSEFYPGWLVIWGQRSQKLPSITEIIDTADYMYQLGANINFYMFHGGTNFGYWNGAEITAPVRF
;
A
#
# COMPACT_ATOMS: atom_id res chain seq x y z
N MET A 1 -22.30 -15.78 -11.48
CA MET A 1 -21.09 -14.93 -11.44
C MET A 1 -20.24 -15.41 -10.27
N LYS A 2 -18.98 -15.78 -10.49
CA LYS A 2 -18.04 -16.05 -9.38
C LYS A 2 -17.38 -14.72 -9.01
N ALA A 3 -17.33 -14.39 -7.73
CA ALA A 3 -16.56 -13.24 -7.23
C ALA A 3 -15.11 -13.68 -7.03
N ASN A 4 -14.16 -12.78 -7.31
CA ASN A 4 -12.76 -12.97 -6.97
C ASN A 4 -12.50 -12.30 -5.62
N PHE A 5 -11.92 -13.06 -4.68
CA PHE A 5 -11.54 -12.54 -3.37
C PHE A 5 -10.04 -12.23 -3.37
N ILE A 6 -9.68 -11.10 -2.77
CA ILE A 6 -8.29 -10.67 -2.56
C ILE A 6 -8.09 -10.29 -1.09
N ASN A 7 -6.85 -10.38 -0.60
CA ASN A 7 -6.39 -9.75 0.64
C ASN A 7 -5.21 -8.82 0.32
N SER A 8 -4.95 -7.82 1.17
CA SER A 8 -3.79 -6.92 1.06
C SER A 8 -2.98 -6.99 2.35
N ASP A 9 -1.66 -7.03 2.19
CA ASP A 9 -0.70 -7.03 3.27
C ASP A 9 0.53 -6.20 2.88
N GLY A 10 1.28 -5.72 3.87
CA GLY A 10 2.55 -5.05 3.60
C GLY A 10 3.50 -5.91 2.78
N SER A 11 4.34 -5.27 1.95
CA SER A 11 5.28 -5.93 1.03
C SER A 11 6.51 -6.58 1.71
N ALA A 12 6.29 -7.37 2.77
CA ALA A 12 7.30 -8.15 3.49
C ALA A 12 6.76 -9.53 3.88
N GLU A 13 7.66 -10.52 3.91
CA GLU A 13 7.37 -11.92 4.23
C GLU A 13 6.59 -12.09 5.55
N SER A 14 6.91 -11.29 6.56
CA SER A 14 6.28 -11.35 7.89
C SER A 14 4.79 -11.01 7.87
N TYR A 15 4.34 -10.15 6.95
CA TYR A 15 2.95 -9.78 6.82
C TYR A 15 2.19 -10.84 6.02
N LEU A 16 2.69 -11.18 4.84
CA LEU A 16 2.06 -12.18 3.95
C LEU A 16 1.96 -13.57 4.58
N LYS A 17 2.93 -13.98 5.40
CA LYS A 17 2.89 -15.26 6.12
C LYS A 17 1.64 -15.41 7.00
N CYS A 18 1.18 -14.32 7.60
CA CYS A 18 0.03 -14.33 8.51
C CYS A 18 -1.26 -13.85 7.83
N GLY A 19 -1.16 -13.06 6.76
CA GLY A 19 -2.31 -12.50 6.05
C GLY A 19 -2.82 -13.35 4.88
N THR A 20 -1.99 -14.21 4.29
CA THR A 20 -2.40 -15.05 3.15
C THR A 20 -3.40 -16.11 3.56
N ILE A 21 -4.53 -16.17 2.85
CA ILE A 21 -5.61 -17.14 3.07
C ILE A 21 -5.78 -18.01 1.82
N ALA A 22 -5.88 -19.33 2.01
CA ALA A 22 -6.10 -20.27 0.91
C ALA A 22 -7.37 -19.93 0.12
N GLY A 23 -7.25 -19.83 -1.20
CA GLY A 23 -8.37 -19.49 -2.11
C GLY A 23 -8.65 -18.00 -2.26
N VAL A 24 -7.89 -17.13 -1.58
CA VAL A 24 -7.93 -15.66 -1.71
C VAL A 24 -6.62 -15.21 -2.36
N TYR A 25 -6.68 -14.30 -3.34
CA TYR A 25 -5.47 -13.86 -4.04
C TYR A 25 -4.69 -12.82 -3.21
N PRO A 26 -3.44 -13.08 -2.82
CA PRO A 26 -2.67 -12.15 -2.00
C PRO A 26 -2.13 -11.00 -2.86
N THR A 27 -2.51 -9.80 -2.48
CA THR A 27 -1.99 -8.54 -3.01
C THR A 27 -1.12 -7.87 -1.96
N ILE A 28 -0.31 -6.91 -2.39
CA ILE A 28 0.59 -6.20 -1.49
C ILE A 28 0.31 -4.70 -1.52
N ASP A 29 0.77 -3.99 -0.50
CA ASP A 29 0.80 -2.54 -0.46
C ASP A 29 2.21 -1.99 -0.22
N PHE A 30 2.49 -0.83 -0.83
CA PHE A 30 3.72 -0.06 -0.64
C PHE A 30 3.62 1.33 -1.32
N GLY A 31 4.36 2.30 -0.79
CA GLY A 31 4.43 3.66 -1.33
C GLY A 31 5.56 3.89 -2.34
N PRO A 32 5.81 5.16 -2.73
CA PRO A 32 6.92 5.54 -3.61
C PRO A 32 8.27 5.02 -3.10
N THR A 33 9.04 4.41 -4.01
CA THR A 33 10.28 3.69 -3.68
C THR A 33 11.17 3.58 -4.92
N THR A 34 12.33 2.93 -4.81
CA THR A 34 13.21 2.70 -5.96
C THR A 34 12.70 1.56 -6.84
N ARG A 35 13.07 1.55 -8.13
CA ARG A 35 12.72 0.46 -9.06
C ARG A 35 13.16 -0.92 -8.56
N GLN A 36 14.34 -0.99 -7.94
CA GLN A 36 14.86 -2.22 -7.33
C GLN A 36 13.95 -2.73 -6.19
N ASN A 37 13.42 -1.81 -5.37
CA ASN A 37 12.48 -2.18 -4.31
C ASN A 37 11.13 -2.61 -4.88
N VAL A 38 10.63 -1.97 -5.96
CA VAL A 38 9.40 -2.42 -6.64
C VAL A 38 9.53 -3.88 -7.10
N GLU A 39 10.64 -4.24 -7.73
CA GLU A 39 10.91 -5.63 -8.13
C GLU A 39 10.98 -6.57 -6.94
N ALA A 40 11.68 -6.17 -5.87
CA ALA A 40 11.79 -6.98 -4.65
C ALA A 40 10.42 -7.21 -4.00
N TYR A 41 9.57 -6.19 -3.93
CA TYR A 41 8.22 -6.29 -3.38
C TYR A 41 7.33 -7.22 -4.20
N PHE A 42 7.34 -7.09 -5.53
CA PHE A 42 6.59 -8.01 -6.39
C PHE A 42 7.18 -9.42 -6.42
N ALA A 43 8.49 -9.60 -6.20
CA ALA A 43 9.08 -10.92 -6.00
C ALA A 43 8.53 -11.60 -4.73
N ILE A 44 8.32 -10.84 -3.65
CA ILE A 44 7.67 -11.34 -2.43
C ILE A 44 6.21 -11.71 -2.73
N GLN A 45 5.45 -10.86 -3.44
CA GLN A 45 4.09 -11.23 -3.88
C GLN A 45 4.11 -12.55 -4.68
N ARG A 46 5.07 -12.71 -5.60
CA ARG A 46 5.22 -13.93 -6.41
C ARG A 46 5.55 -15.18 -5.62
N HIS A 47 6.15 -15.05 -4.44
CA HIS A 47 6.35 -16.18 -3.54
C HIS A 47 5.03 -16.80 -3.07
N TYR A 48 4.02 -15.95 -2.81
CA TYR A 48 2.69 -16.37 -2.34
C TYR A 48 1.67 -16.54 -3.48
N ALA A 49 1.86 -15.84 -4.61
CA ALA A 49 1.07 -15.94 -5.82
C ALA A 49 1.97 -16.14 -7.06
N PRO A 50 2.45 -17.37 -7.31
CA PRO A 50 3.37 -17.66 -8.43
C PRO A 50 2.80 -17.31 -9.81
N HIS A 51 1.48 -17.23 -9.93
CA HIS A 51 0.75 -16.89 -11.15
C HIS A 51 -0.31 -15.82 -10.87
N GLY A 52 -0.76 -15.12 -11.91
CA GLY A 52 -1.77 -14.06 -11.80
C GLY A 52 -1.18 -12.65 -11.90
N PRO A 53 -1.99 -11.60 -11.73
CA PRO A 53 -1.54 -10.23 -11.88
C PRO A 53 -0.62 -9.76 -10.75
N LEU A 54 0.35 -8.90 -11.07
CA LEU A 54 0.98 -8.08 -10.03
C LEU A 54 -0.03 -7.02 -9.58
N VAL A 55 -0.18 -6.83 -8.27
CA VAL A 55 -1.17 -5.89 -7.72
C VAL A 55 -0.60 -5.18 -6.52
N ASN A 56 -0.49 -3.84 -6.63
CA ASN A 56 -0.33 -2.94 -5.49
C ASN A 56 -1.71 -2.38 -5.13
N SER A 57 -2.31 -2.93 -4.06
CA SER A 57 -3.66 -2.59 -3.63
C SER A 57 -3.74 -1.26 -2.89
N GLU A 58 -2.62 -0.75 -2.39
CA GLU A 58 -2.53 0.59 -1.80
C GLU A 58 -1.16 1.21 -2.11
N PHE A 59 -1.10 1.94 -3.23
CA PHE A 59 0.02 2.81 -3.52
C PHE A 59 -0.17 4.14 -2.80
N TYR A 60 0.75 4.50 -1.90
CA TYR A 60 0.63 5.66 -1.00
C TYR A 60 1.28 6.95 -1.53
N PRO A 61 0.63 7.79 -2.38
CA PRO A 61 1.20 9.05 -2.86
C PRO A 61 1.29 10.13 -1.76
N GLY A 62 0.79 9.85 -0.56
CA GLY A 62 0.81 10.73 0.61
C GLY A 62 0.78 9.89 1.88
N TRP A 63 0.42 10.51 3.00
CA TRP A 63 0.32 9.80 4.27
C TRP A 63 -0.71 10.44 5.19
N LEU A 64 -1.14 9.69 6.21
CA LEU A 64 -1.94 10.23 7.32
C LEU A 64 -1.13 11.22 8.16
N VAL A 65 -1.84 12.07 8.90
CA VAL A 65 -1.25 13.02 9.86
C VAL A 65 -1.91 12.86 11.22
N ILE A 66 -1.15 13.09 12.28
CA ILE A 66 -1.63 12.96 13.66
C ILE A 66 -1.52 14.31 14.38
N TRP A 67 -2.48 14.62 15.25
CA TRP A 67 -2.43 15.82 16.08
C TRP A 67 -1.14 15.91 16.90
N GLY A 68 -0.53 17.10 16.93
CA GLY A 68 0.74 17.35 17.64
C GLY A 68 2.01 16.86 16.91
N GLN A 69 1.87 16.23 15.74
CA GLN A 69 3.01 15.84 14.91
C GLN A 69 3.79 17.06 14.43
N ARG A 70 5.12 17.07 14.67
CA ARG A 70 5.98 18.23 14.38
C ARG A 70 6.43 18.32 12.92
N SER A 71 6.57 17.18 12.25
CA SER A 71 7.02 17.11 10.87
C SER A 71 6.39 15.92 10.15
N GLN A 72 6.11 16.11 8.86
CA GLN A 72 5.67 15.06 7.94
C GLN A 72 6.62 15.07 6.75
N LYS A 73 7.14 13.90 6.38
CA LYS A 73 7.83 13.72 5.10
C LYS A 73 6.85 13.06 4.14
N LEU A 74 6.56 13.75 3.04
CA LEU A 74 5.76 13.21 1.94
C LEU A 74 6.69 12.86 0.78
N PRO A 75 6.34 11.85 -0.04
CA PRO A 75 7.07 11.59 -1.26
C PRO A 75 6.95 12.79 -2.22
N SER A 76 8.01 13.06 -2.97
CA SER A 76 8.00 14.06 -4.03
C SER A 76 7.13 13.59 -5.20
N ILE A 77 6.64 14.53 -6.01
CA ILE A 77 5.90 14.22 -7.25
C ILE A 77 6.73 13.30 -8.16
N THR A 78 8.04 13.52 -8.25
CA THR A 78 8.95 12.68 -9.03
C THR A 78 9.00 11.24 -8.52
N GLU A 79 9.13 11.03 -7.21
CA GLU A 79 9.11 9.69 -6.62
C GLU A 79 7.77 8.98 -6.87
N ILE A 80 6.65 9.70 -6.73
CA ILE A 80 5.30 9.16 -6.99
C ILE A 80 5.19 8.72 -8.44
N ILE A 81 5.55 9.60 -9.39
CA ILE A 81 5.43 9.31 -10.82
C ILE A 81 6.37 8.20 -11.25
N ASP A 82 7.65 8.22 -10.86
CA ASP A 82 8.62 7.21 -11.29
C ASP A 82 8.26 5.82 -10.76
N THR A 83 7.78 5.72 -9.51
CA THR A 83 7.33 4.44 -8.95
C THR A 83 6.06 3.94 -9.66
N ALA A 84 5.07 4.81 -9.87
CA ALA A 84 3.81 4.45 -10.54
C ALA A 84 4.02 4.06 -12.01
N ASP A 85 4.82 4.81 -12.75
CA ASP A 85 5.20 4.52 -14.13
C ASP A 85 5.96 3.19 -14.23
N TYR A 86 6.88 2.93 -13.30
CA TYR A 86 7.61 1.67 -13.29
C TYR A 86 6.71 0.46 -13.01
N MET A 87 5.81 0.57 -12.03
CA MET A 87 4.79 -0.47 -11.79
C MET A 87 3.91 -0.69 -13.03
N TYR A 88 3.50 0.39 -13.71
CA TYR A 88 2.73 0.31 -14.95
C TYR A 88 3.51 -0.41 -16.07
N GLN A 89 4.80 -0.12 -16.25
CA GLN A 89 5.67 -0.79 -17.22
C GLN A 89 5.84 -2.29 -16.95
N LEU A 90 5.80 -2.72 -15.67
CA LEU A 90 5.79 -4.13 -15.29
C LEU A 90 4.44 -4.83 -15.54
N GLY A 91 3.40 -4.09 -15.96
CA GLY A 91 2.04 -4.59 -16.12
C GLY A 91 1.31 -4.83 -14.81
N ALA A 92 1.73 -4.16 -13.72
CA ALA A 92 1.05 -4.25 -12.44
C ALA A 92 -0.26 -3.44 -12.43
N ASN A 93 -1.23 -3.94 -11.67
CA ASN A 93 -2.45 -3.19 -11.33
C ASN A 93 -2.15 -2.35 -10.08
N ILE A 94 -2.59 -1.10 -10.09
CA ILE A 94 -2.24 -0.11 -9.06
C ILE A 94 -3.50 0.59 -8.58
N ASN A 95 -3.69 0.68 -7.27
CA ASN A 95 -4.72 1.51 -6.65
C ASN A 95 -4.08 2.62 -5.81
N PHE A 96 -4.45 3.88 -6.07
CA PHE A 96 -3.89 5.04 -5.34
C PHE A 96 -4.63 5.28 -4.03
N TYR A 97 -3.94 5.09 -2.91
CA TYR A 97 -4.44 5.32 -1.56
C TYR A 97 -3.82 6.58 -0.94
N MET A 98 -4.44 7.76 -0.99
CA MET A 98 -5.75 8.09 -1.56
C MET A 98 -5.58 8.94 -2.82
N PHE A 99 -6.40 8.67 -3.84
CA PHE A 99 -6.57 9.61 -4.96
C PHE A 99 -7.35 10.87 -4.54
N HIS A 100 -8.40 10.69 -3.73
CA HIS A 100 -9.13 11.76 -3.06
C HIS A 100 -9.39 11.37 -1.60
N GLY A 101 -8.80 12.11 -0.65
CA GLY A 101 -8.87 11.76 0.78
C GLY A 101 -10.14 12.20 1.51
N GLY A 102 -10.76 13.32 1.11
CA GLY A 102 -11.96 13.83 1.77
C GLY A 102 -11.69 14.43 3.17
N THR A 103 -12.60 14.19 4.11
CA THR A 103 -12.58 14.79 5.46
C THR A 103 -13.20 13.85 6.49
N ASN A 104 -12.51 13.67 7.63
CA ASN A 104 -13.05 12.97 8.79
C ASN A 104 -13.94 13.93 9.61
N PHE A 105 -15.25 13.98 9.35
CA PHE A 105 -16.20 14.81 10.11
C PHE A 105 -16.60 14.18 11.45
N GLY A 106 -17.14 14.98 12.36
CA GLY A 106 -17.65 14.50 13.64
C GLY A 106 -16.55 13.80 14.46
N TYR A 107 -16.81 12.55 14.84
CA TYR A 107 -15.89 11.73 15.64
C TYR A 107 -15.38 10.49 14.87
N TRP A 108 -15.29 10.59 13.54
CA TRP A 108 -14.87 9.48 12.66
C TRP A 108 -13.35 9.32 12.49
N ASN A 109 -12.53 10.15 13.15
CA ASN A 109 -11.07 9.99 13.06
C ASN A 109 -10.59 8.74 13.81
N GLY A 110 -9.57 8.08 13.27
CA GLY A 110 -8.81 7.06 13.99
C GLY A 110 -7.78 7.67 14.95
N ALA A 111 -6.97 6.81 15.57
CA ALA A 111 -5.83 7.19 16.40
C ALA A 111 -4.72 6.14 16.30
N GLU A 112 -3.48 6.57 16.49
CA GLU A 112 -2.29 5.71 16.56
C GLU A 112 -1.78 5.66 18.00
N ILE A 113 -1.26 4.51 18.43
CA ILE A 113 -0.74 4.33 19.81
C ILE A 113 0.45 5.26 20.12
N THR A 114 1.12 5.74 19.08
CA THR A 114 2.26 6.66 19.10
C THR A 114 1.86 8.14 18.98
N ALA A 115 0.55 8.45 18.98
CA ALA A 115 0.07 9.82 18.86
C ALA A 115 0.67 10.72 19.97
N PRO A 116 1.22 11.91 19.61
CA PRO A 116 1.81 12.85 20.58
C PRO A 116 0.80 13.37 21.60
N VAL A 117 -0.48 13.37 21.25
CA VAL A 117 -1.58 13.76 22.12
C VAL A 117 -2.51 12.56 22.32
N ARG A 118 -2.97 12.38 23.56
CA ARG A 118 -3.99 11.41 23.94
C ARG A 118 -5.16 12.20 24.51
N PHE A 119 -6.36 11.94 23.99
CA PHE A 119 -7.62 12.49 24.51
C PHE A 119 -8.30 11.46 25.40
#